data_AF-A0A327KFR9-F1
#
_entry.id   AF-A0A327KFR9-F1
#
_cell.length_a   1.000
_cell.length_b   1.000
_cell.length_c   1.000
_cell.angle_alpha   90.00
_cell.angle_beta   90.00
_cell.angle_gamma   90.00
#
_symmetry.space_group_name_H-M   'P 1'
#
loop_
_entity.id
_entity.type
_entity.pdbx_description
1 polymer ?
#
loop_
_entity_poly.entity_id
_entity_poly.type
_entity_poly.pdbx_seq_one_letter_code
_entity_poly.pdbx_strand_id
1 'polypeptide(L)'
;MAKQGPVTKRRSAAAGVKGTAARSGTAAKSGTESKAAINLRIEPDTRRMIDSAAAALGKTRTEFMIETARARAVDVLLDQRLYVLAPDRYAAFVRALDDPPPPGPKLRALLGRKPAWDT
;
A
#
# COMPACT_ATOMS: atom_id res chain seq x y z
N MET A 1 -36.55 -57.53 18.75
CA MET A 1 -35.31 -56.76 18.52
C MET A 1 -35.35 -55.55 19.45
N ALA A 2 -34.36 -55.47 20.35
CA ALA A 2 -34.14 -54.49 21.44
C ALA A 2 -33.79 -53.08 20.89
N LYS A 3 -33.82 -51.93 21.59
CA LYS A 3 -34.20 -51.40 22.91
C LYS A 3 -34.16 -49.85 22.76
N GLN A 4 -34.89 -49.08 23.57
CA GLN A 4 -34.84 -47.62 23.63
C GLN A 4 -33.66 -47.07 24.50
N GLY A 5 -33.15 -45.89 24.11
CA GLY A 5 -32.63 -44.79 24.97
C GLY A 5 -31.09 -44.65 25.13
N PRO A 6 -30.52 -43.45 25.48
CA PRO A 6 -31.15 -42.15 25.73
C PRO A 6 -30.49 -40.91 25.05
N VAL A 7 -31.19 -39.78 25.16
CA VAL A 7 -30.82 -38.40 24.83
C VAL A 7 -29.62 -37.91 25.67
N THR A 8 -28.65 -37.20 25.06
CA THR A 8 -27.82 -36.22 25.78
C THR A 8 -27.45 -35.03 24.88
N LYS A 9 -27.93 -33.88 25.32
CA LYS A 9 -27.69 -32.51 24.85
C LYS A 9 -26.24 -32.09 25.08
N ARG A 10 -25.51 -31.64 24.06
CA ARG A 10 -24.33 -30.78 24.23
C ARG A 10 -24.21 -29.73 23.12
N ARG A 11 -24.68 -28.53 23.48
CA ARG A 11 -24.16 -27.17 23.21
C ARG A 11 -23.66 -26.81 21.80
N SER A 12 -24.42 -25.90 21.22
CA SER A 12 -24.05 -24.87 20.26
C SER A 12 -23.02 -23.87 20.80
N ALA A 13 -22.38 -23.15 19.85
CA ALA A 13 -21.71 -21.85 19.94
C ALA A 13 -20.18 -21.81 20.16
N ALA A 14 -19.47 -21.39 19.10
CA ALA A 14 -18.42 -20.33 19.06
C ALA A 14 -17.80 -20.39 17.64
N ALA A 15 -18.13 -19.49 16.71
CA ALA A 15 -17.70 -18.08 16.65
C ALA A 15 -16.17 -17.93 16.70
N GLY A 16 -15.62 -17.32 15.64
CA GLY A 16 -14.36 -16.58 15.76
C GLY A 16 -13.22 -17.12 14.91
N VAL A 17 -13.23 -16.73 13.64
CA VAL A 17 -12.08 -16.66 12.74
C VAL A 17 -10.82 -16.20 13.47
N LYS A 18 -9.75 -16.99 13.33
CA LYS A 18 -8.37 -16.60 13.60
C LYS A 18 -8.01 -15.46 12.64
N GLY A 19 -7.68 -14.30 13.19
CA GLY A 19 -7.22 -13.13 12.45
C GLY A 19 -6.04 -12.51 13.16
N THR A 20 -4.88 -13.14 13.00
CA THR A 20 -3.55 -12.59 13.22
C THR A 20 -3.40 -11.22 12.55
N ALA A 21 -2.88 -10.24 13.28
CA ALA A 21 -1.65 -9.51 12.91
C ALA A 21 -1.46 -8.30 13.83
N ALA A 22 -0.58 -8.48 14.80
CA ALA A 22 0.19 -7.37 15.36
C ALA A 22 0.90 -6.64 14.22
N ARG A 23 0.82 -5.30 14.18
CA ARG A 23 1.79 -4.50 13.43
C ARG A 23 2.23 -3.31 14.27
N SER A 24 3.39 -3.51 14.87
CA SER A 24 4.28 -2.52 15.45
C SER A 24 4.68 -1.47 14.41
N GLY A 25 4.33 -0.21 14.67
CA GLY A 25 4.90 0.93 13.96
C GLY A 25 6.15 1.40 14.68
N THR A 26 7.32 0.89 14.29
CA THR A 26 8.62 1.39 14.75
C THR A 26 8.94 2.69 14.03
N ALA A 27 8.98 3.81 14.75
CA ALA A 27 9.54 5.06 14.23
C ALA A 27 11.06 4.89 14.11
N ALA A 28 11.58 4.85 12.88
CA ALA A 28 13.01 4.71 12.61
C ALA A 28 13.66 6.10 12.44
N LYS A 29 14.71 6.30 13.25
CA LYS A 29 15.63 7.44 13.27
C LYS A 29 16.31 7.63 11.91
N SER A 30 16.36 8.85 11.39
CA SER A 30 17.23 9.20 10.25
C SER A 30 18.69 9.30 10.71
N GLY A 31 19.32 8.15 10.92
CA GLY A 31 20.77 8.05 11.00
C GLY A 31 21.35 8.31 9.61
N THR A 32 22.45 9.05 9.55
CA THR A 32 23.26 9.34 8.37
C THR A 32 23.28 8.15 7.41
N GLU A 33 22.57 8.26 6.28
CA GLU A 33 22.48 7.17 5.30
C GLU A 33 23.84 6.97 4.64
N SER A 34 24.59 6.00 5.14
CA SER A 34 25.77 5.48 4.48
C SER A 34 25.35 4.78 3.19
N LYS A 35 26.19 4.90 2.14
CA LYS A 35 25.97 4.22 0.86
C LYS A 35 25.76 2.73 1.10
N ALA A 36 24.52 2.27 0.91
CA ALA A 36 24.15 0.86 1.08
C ALA A 36 24.29 0.11 -0.25
N ALA A 37 24.93 -1.05 -0.23
CA ALA A 37 25.03 -1.93 -1.38
C ALA A 37 23.71 -2.70 -1.58
N ILE A 38 23.20 -2.76 -2.82
CA ILE A 38 22.01 -3.52 -3.18
C ILE A 38 22.46 -4.76 -3.96
N ASN A 39 22.18 -5.95 -3.41
CA ASN A 39 22.43 -7.21 -4.10
C ASN A 39 21.16 -7.64 -4.84
N LEU A 40 21.21 -7.73 -6.16
CA LEU A 40 20.09 -8.22 -6.98
C LEU A 40 20.45 -9.54 -7.67
N ARG A 41 19.47 -10.44 -7.74
CA ARG A 41 19.50 -11.62 -8.60
C ARG A 41 18.64 -11.33 -9.82
N ILE A 42 19.21 -11.49 -11.01
CA ILE A 42 18.53 -11.27 -12.29
C ILE A 42 18.91 -12.38 -13.26
N GLU A 43 17.99 -12.68 -14.17
CA GLU A 43 18.24 -13.59 -15.28
C GLU A 43 19.38 -13.07 -16.19
N PRO A 44 20.19 -13.97 -16.79
CA PRO A 44 21.32 -13.58 -17.60
C PRO A 44 20.94 -12.76 -18.84
N ASP A 45 19.77 -13.03 -19.43
CA ASP A 45 19.28 -12.29 -20.60
C ASP A 45 18.89 -10.86 -20.25
N THR A 46 18.19 -10.66 -19.12
CA THR A 46 17.88 -9.33 -18.59
C THR A 46 19.17 -8.55 -18.31
N ARG A 47 20.18 -9.21 -17.73
CA ARG A 47 21.49 -8.59 -17.51
C ARG A 47 22.14 -8.12 -18.81
N ARG A 48 22.13 -8.93 -19.87
CA ARG A 48 22.70 -8.58 -21.18
C ARG A 48 21.97 -7.41 -21.82
N MET A 49 20.64 -7.37 -21.70
CA MET A 49 19.83 -6.26 -22.20
C MET A 49 20.17 -4.95 -21.49
N ILE A 50 20.32 -4.99 -20.16
CA ILE A 50 20.72 -3.82 -19.36
C ILE A 50 22.14 -3.36 -19.74
N ASP A 51 23.08 -4.29 -19.86
CA ASP A 51 24.46 -3.96 -20.24
C ASP A 51 24.51 -3.30 -21.63
N SER A 52 23.69 -3.76 -22.58
CA SER A 52 23.57 -3.17 -23.92
C SER A 52 22.97 -1.77 -23.89
N ALA A 53 21.92 -1.55 -23.10
CA ALA A 53 21.30 -0.23 -22.93
C ALA A 53 22.24 0.77 -22.24
N ALA A 54 22.99 0.32 -21.23
CA ALA A 54 23.99 1.14 -20.57
C ALA A 54 25.12 1.53 -21.53
N ALA A 55 25.61 0.57 -22.34
CA ALA A 55 26.64 0.80 -23.35
C ALA A 55 26.18 1.80 -24.42
N ALA A 56 24.93 1.72 -24.88
CA ALA A 56 24.37 2.66 -25.86
C ALA A 56 24.35 4.11 -25.35
N LEU A 57 24.27 4.31 -24.03
CA LEU A 57 24.32 5.63 -23.39
C LEU A 57 25.73 6.01 -22.88
N GLY A 58 26.74 5.16 -23.08
CA GLY A 58 28.11 5.37 -22.58
C GLY A 58 28.23 5.33 -21.06
N LYS A 59 27.27 4.70 -20.35
CA LYS A 59 27.20 4.63 -18.89
C LYS A 59 27.62 3.25 -18.38
N THR A 60 28.05 3.19 -17.12
CA THR A 60 28.24 1.89 -16.45
C THR A 60 26.89 1.24 -16.15
N ARG A 61 26.84 -0.11 -16.05
CA ARG A 61 25.61 -0.82 -15.66
C ARG A 61 25.02 -0.27 -14.35
N THR A 62 25.85 -0.05 -13.34
CA THR A 62 25.41 0.41 -12.03
C THR A 62 24.79 1.81 -12.11
N GLU A 63 25.42 2.72 -12.84
CA GLU A 63 24.93 4.08 -13.05
C GLU A 63 23.59 4.07 -13.80
N PHE A 64 23.51 3.33 -14.90
CA PHE A 64 22.27 3.17 -15.66
C PHE A 64 21.12 2.62 -14.80
N MET A 65 21.39 1.60 -13.98
CA MET A 65 20.39 1.00 -13.10
C MET A 65 19.90 1.95 -12.01
N ILE A 66 20.82 2.67 -11.35
CA ILE A 66 20.46 3.63 -10.29
C ILE A 66 19.64 4.78 -10.87
N GLU A 67 20.05 5.35 -11.99
CA GLU A 67 19.36 6.47 -12.63
C GLU A 67 17.97 6.08 -13.11
N THR A 68 17.86 4.94 -13.81
CA THR A 68 16.57 4.43 -14.31
C THR A 68 15.63 4.09 -13.16
N ALA A 69 16.12 3.43 -12.12
CA ALA A 69 15.32 3.10 -10.94
C ALA A 69 14.84 4.36 -10.21
N ARG A 70 15.70 5.38 -10.07
CA ARG A 70 15.35 6.65 -9.44
C ARG A 70 14.29 7.40 -10.26
N ALA A 71 14.50 7.54 -11.57
CA ALA A 71 13.55 8.20 -12.45
C ALA A 71 12.17 7.53 -12.36
N ARG A 72 12.14 6.19 -12.48
CA ARG A 72 10.88 5.44 -12.40
C ARG A 72 10.22 5.54 -11.02
N ALA A 73 11.00 5.55 -9.94
CA ALA A 73 10.46 5.73 -8.60
C ALA A 73 9.83 7.12 -8.44
N VAL A 74 10.45 8.17 -8.97
CA VAL A 74 9.89 9.53 -8.95
C VAL A 74 8.57 9.57 -9.72
N ASP A 75 8.53 9.01 -10.93
CA ASP A 75 7.30 8.97 -11.74
C ASP A 75 6.16 8.27 -10.99
N VAL A 76 6.44 7.10 -10.40
CA VAL A 76 5.42 6.34 -9.65
C VAL A 76 4.94 7.10 -8.41
N LEU A 77 5.82 7.85 -7.73
CA LEU A 77 5.44 8.66 -6.57
C LEU A 77 4.66 9.92 -6.96
N LEU A 78 4.93 10.48 -8.15
CA LEU A 78 4.21 11.63 -8.69
C LEU A 78 2.83 11.23 -9.22
N ASP A 79 2.71 10.06 -9.86
CA ASP A 79 1.43 9.50 -10.32
C ASP A 79 0.43 9.32 -9.16
N GLN A 80 0.92 9.05 -7.94
CA GLN A 80 0.06 8.98 -6.75
C GLN A 80 -0.54 10.34 -6.32
N ARG A 81 0.00 11.46 -6.82
CA ARG A 81 -0.43 12.82 -6.47
C ARG A 81 -1.22 13.49 -7.59
N LEU A 82 -1.07 13.04 -8.84
CA LEU A 82 -1.71 13.65 -10.00
C LEU A 82 -2.96 12.84 -10.41
N TYR A 83 -4.14 13.32 -10.05
CA TYR A 83 -5.40 12.76 -10.51
C TYR A 83 -5.82 13.41 -11.83
N VAL A 84 -5.56 12.73 -12.94
CA VAL A 84 -6.07 13.16 -14.26
C VAL A 84 -7.54 12.80 -14.36
N LEU A 85 -8.40 13.82 -14.37
CA LEU A 85 -9.86 13.68 -14.47
C LEU A 85 -10.32 14.06 -15.89
N ALA A 86 -11.22 13.27 -16.46
CA ALA A 86 -11.97 13.68 -17.65
C ALA A 86 -12.77 14.96 -17.33
N PRO A 87 -13.06 15.83 -18.33
CA PRO A 87 -13.72 17.12 -18.11
C PRO A 87 -14.98 17.03 -17.25
N ASP A 88 -15.83 16.02 -17.48
CA ASP A 88 -17.08 15.82 -16.72
C ASP A 88 -16.83 15.49 -15.23
N ARG A 89 -15.80 14.69 -14.96
CA ARG A 89 -15.41 14.35 -13.57
C ARG A 89 -14.76 15.52 -12.87
N TYR A 90 -14.00 16.34 -13.61
CA TYR A 90 -13.44 17.57 -13.09
C TYR A 90 -14.54 18.57 -12.71
N ALA A 91 -15.55 18.76 -13.58
CA ALA A 91 -16.70 19.62 -13.27
C ALA A 91 -17.48 19.13 -12.04
N ALA A 92 -17.71 17.82 -11.92
CA ALA A 92 -18.35 17.24 -10.74
C ALA A 92 -17.51 17.42 -9.46
N PHE A 93 -16.18 17.30 -9.58
CA PHE A 93 -15.24 17.54 -8.48
C PHE A 93 -15.26 19.00 -8.02
N VAL A 94 -15.18 19.95 -8.95
CA VAL A 94 -15.27 21.40 -8.65
C VAL A 94 -16.60 21.74 -7.97
N ARG A 95 -17.73 21.23 -8.50
CA ARG A 95 -19.04 21.44 -7.87
C ARG A 95 -19.09 20.91 -6.43
N ALA A 96 -18.47 19.76 -6.17
CA ALA A 96 -18.41 19.18 -4.82
C ALA A 96 -17.49 19.96 -3.86
N LEU A 97 -16.54 20.74 -4.39
CA LEU A 97 -15.72 21.66 -3.60
C LEU A 97 -16.47 22.98 -3.30
N ASP A 98 -17.17 23.52 -4.30
CA ASP A 98 -17.91 24.78 -4.17
C ASP A 98 -19.18 24.64 -3.31
N ASP A 99 -19.87 23.51 -3.42
CA ASP A 99 -21.06 23.17 -2.62
C ASP A 99 -20.82 21.84 -1.88
N PRO A 100 -20.10 21.86 -0.75
CA PRO A 100 -19.82 20.65 0.00
C PRO A 100 -21.12 20.11 0.61
N PRO A 101 -21.48 18.83 0.36
CA PRO A 101 -22.69 18.26 0.90
C PRO A 101 -22.62 18.22 2.44
N PRO A 102 -23.75 18.39 3.15
CA PRO A 102 -23.77 18.38 4.60
C PRO A 102 -23.24 17.03 5.14
N PRO A 103 -22.47 17.06 6.24
CA PRO A 103 -21.81 15.86 6.74
C PRO A 103 -22.84 14.82 7.18
N GLY A 104 -22.81 13.67 6.48
CA GLY A 104 -23.67 12.53 6.80
C GLY A 104 -23.47 12.01 8.23
N PRO A 105 -24.43 11.25 8.79
CA PRO A 105 -24.36 10.74 10.16
C PRO A 105 -23.09 9.92 10.45
N LYS A 106 -22.57 9.19 9.46
CA LYS A 106 -21.31 8.44 9.56
C LYS A 106 -20.08 9.34 9.67
N LEU A 107 -20.04 10.46 8.91
CA LEU A 107 -18.93 11.41 8.97
C LEU A 107 -18.90 12.14 10.32
N ARG A 108 -20.07 12.52 10.84
CA ARG A 108 -20.20 13.10 12.18
C ARG A 108 -19.73 12.14 13.28
N ALA A 109 -20.12 10.85 13.19
CA ALA A 109 -19.65 9.83 14.13
C ALA A 109 -18.12 9.60 14.05
N LEU A 110 -17.52 9.71 12.86
CA LEU A 110 -16.08 9.59 12.67
C LEU A 110 -15.32 10.78 13.27
N LEU A 111 -15.76 12.02 13.00
CA LEU A 111 -15.12 13.24 13.50
C LEU A 111 -15.26 13.39 15.03
N GLY A 112 -16.31 12.84 15.64
CA GLY A 112 -16.50 12.83 17.09
C GLY A 112 -15.73 11.73 17.83
N ARG A 113 -15.02 10.84 17.13
CA ARG A 113 -14.25 9.76 17.76
C ARG A 113 -12.93 10.31 18.28
N LYS A 114 -12.60 10.02 19.54
CA LYS A 114 -11.29 10.34 20.11
C LYS A 114 -10.17 9.68 19.26
N PRO A 115 -9.22 10.45 18.71
CA PRO A 115 -8.13 9.89 17.92
C PRO A 115 -7.28 8.96 18.78
N ALA A 116 -6.81 7.86 18.18
CA ALA A 116 -6.08 6.81 18.92
C ALA A 116 -4.69 7.25 19.44
N TRP A 117 -4.20 8.41 19.00
CA TRP A 117 -2.90 8.97 19.38
C TRP A 117 -3.00 10.13 20.38
N ASP A 118 -4.21 10.50 20.80
CA ASP A 118 -4.43 11.57 21.76
C ASP A 118 -4.51 10.95 23.17
N THR A 119 -3.35 10.54 23.69
CA THR A 119 -3.17 10.11 25.08
C THR A 119 -2.75 11.29 25.93
#